data_AF-A0A3Q2HUM4-F1
#
_entry.id   AF-A0A3Q2HUM4-F1
#
_cell.length_a   1.000
_cell.length_b   1.000
_cell.length_c   1.000
_cell.angle_alpha   90.00
_cell.angle_beta   90.00
_cell.angle_gamma   90.00
#
_symmetry.space_group_name_H-M   'P 1'
#
loop_
_entity.id
_entity.type
_entity.pdbx_description
1 polymer ?
#
loop_
_entity_poly.entity_id
_entity_poly.type
_entity_poly.pdbx_seq_one_letter_code
_entity_poly.pdbx_strand_id
1 'polypeptide(L)'
;MAAEEGMAPSALRVLEEALGVGLTSAGATAEAVAAEGAYYLEQVTITEASEDDYEYEEIPDDNFSIPEGEEDLAKAIHMVQEQAIDTHILEQKTVLPSKPVVPEVIEDFLCNFLIKMGMTRTLDCFQSEWYELIQKGITELREVGNVPDVYTQNMLLENENKNLRKDLKHYKQAADKAREDLLKTQKERDFHRMHHKRVVQEKNKLINDLKGLKLHYASYEPTIRVLHEKHHTLLKQKMLTSLERDRAVKQISGLQASWRLMDTGHDIYVPEIRVVPSFEKENAPEGPTQKGLREAREQNKCKTKMKDNTKSAVPAL
;
A
#
# COMPACT_ATOMS: atom_id res chain seq x y z
N MET A 1 -41.79 -38.24 -32.92
CA MET A 1 -41.84 -36.77 -32.95
C MET A 1 -40.74 -36.26 -32.03
N ALA A 2 -39.60 -35.85 -32.61
CA ALA A 2 -38.66 -34.85 -32.10
C ALA A 2 -37.41 -34.92 -32.99
N ALA A 3 -37.12 -33.84 -33.69
CA ALA A 3 -35.92 -33.63 -34.49
C ALA A 3 -34.81 -33.07 -33.60
N GLU A 4 -33.55 -33.39 -33.89
CA GLU A 4 -32.41 -32.56 -33.47
C GLU A 4 -31.68 -32.04 -34.72
N GLU A 5 -31.68 -30.71 -34.82
CA GLU A 5 -31.00 -29.89 -35.82
C GLU A 5 -29.50 -29.77 -35.52
N GLY A 6 -28.73 -29.54 -36.58
CA GLY A 6 -27.28 -29.51 -36.58
C GLY A 6 -26.64 -28.32 -35.84
N MET A 7 -25.52 -28.61 -35.19
CA MET A 7 -24.63 -27.64 -34.56
C MET A 7 -23.81 -26.90 -35.62
N ALA A 8 -23.94 -25.57 -35.69
CA ALA A 8 -23.15 -24.71 -36.57
C ALA A 8 -21.67 -24.61 -36.10
N PRO A 9 -20.69 -24.51 -37.03
CA PRO A 9 -19.28 -24.35 -36.66
C PRO A 9 -18.99 -22.94 -36.13
N SER A 10 -18.27 -22.89 -35.01
CA SER A 10 -17.97 -21.67 -34.25
C SER A 10 -17.10 -20.69 -35.05
N ALA A 11 -17.54 -19.43 -35.12
CA ALA A 11 -16.98 -18.33 -35.90
C ALA A 11 -15.49 -18.01 -35.62
N LEU A 12 -14.93 -18.55 -34.53
CA LEU A 12 -13.53 -18.37 -34.16
C LEU A 12 -12.55 -19.11 -35.08
N ARG A 13 -12.92 -20.27 -35.63
CA ARG A 13 -12.02 -20.99 -36.56
C ARG A 13 -11.91 -20.34 -37.92
N VAL A 14 -12.97 -19.65 -38.35
CA VAL A 14 -13.01 -18.96 -39.65
C VAL A 14 -12.11 -17.72 -39.65
N LEU A 15 -11.92 -17.08 -38.49
CA LEU A 15 -11.04 -15.91 -38.36
C LEU A 15 -9.56 -16.28 -38.26
N GLU A 16 -9.24 -17.45 -37.72
CA GLU A 16 -7.86 -17.94 -37.63
C GLU A 16 -7.31 -18.33 -39.01
N GLU A 17 -8.16 -18.89 -39.88
CA GLU A 17 -7.81 -19.21 -41.27
C GLU A 17 -7.74 -17.97 -42.18
N ALA A 18 -8.52 -16.92 -41.90
CA ALA A 18 -8.53 -15.68 -42.68
C ALA A 18 -7.28 -14.80 -42.48
N LEU A 19 -6.53 -15.00 -41.38
CA LEU A 19 -5.38 -14.16 -41.03
C LEU A 19 -4.03 -14.72 -41.45
N GLY A 20 -3.98 -15.88 -42.13
CA GLY A 20 -2.83 -16.28 -42.95
C GLY A 20 -1.46 -16.22 -42.25
N VAL A 21 -1.38 -16.48 -40.95
CA VAL A 21 -0.10 -16.45 -40.21
C VAL A 21 0.59 -17.81 -40.35
N GLY A 22 1.09 -18.07 -41.56
CA GLY A 22 2.04 -19.14 -41.85
C GLY A 22 3.44 -18.69 -41.46
N LEU A 23 3.98 -19.28 -40.41
CA LEU A 23 5.35 -19.05 -39.94
C LEU A 23 6.35 -19.78 -40.87
N THR A 24 7.04 -19.08 -41.78
CA THR A 24 8.26 -19.61 -42.42
C THR A 24 9.30 -18.54 -42.80
N SER A 25 10.53 -18.76 -42.30
CA SER A 25 11.83 -18.67 -42.98
C SER A 25 12.39 -17.31 -43.47
N ALA A 26 13.40 -16.85 -42.74
CA ALA A 26 14.75 -16.44 -43.17
C ALA A 26 14.99 -15.71 -44.52
N GLY A 27 15.64 -14.55 -44.41
CA GLY A 27 16.83 -14.23 -45.23
C GLY A 27 16.81 -12.92 -46.04
N ALA A 28 17.96 -12.24 -45.98
CA ALA A 28 18.53 -11.28 -46.93
C ALA A 28 18.38 -9.77 -46.67
N THR A 29 19.55 -9.19 -46.43
CA THR A 29 19.97 -7.79 -46.45
C THR A 29 19.65 -7.08 -47.77
N ALA A 30 19.17 -5.83 -47.68
CA ALA A 30 19.36 -4.82 -48.71
C ALA A 30 19.45 -3.43 -48.07
N GLU A 31 20.58 -2.79 -48.32
CA GLU A 31 20.98 -1.45 -47.91
C GLU A 31 20.39 -0.42 -48.89
N ALA A 32 19.69 0.61 -48.41
CA ALA A 32 19.55 1.89 -49.11
C ALA A 32 18.89 3.00 -48.25
N VAL A 33 19.70 4.03 -47.98
CA VAL A 33 19.39 5.46 -48.14
C VAL A 33 18.22 6.07 -47.34
N ALA A 34 18.64 6.91 -46.38
CA ALA A 34 17.98 8.09 -45.83
C ALA A 34 16.60 8.49 -46.42
N ALA A 35 15.55 8.22 -45.65
CA ALA A 35 14.29 8.96 -45.72
C ALA A 35 13.95 9.43 -44.30
N GLU A 36 13.80 10.75 -44.15
CA GLU A 36 13.22 11.38 -42.98
C GLU A 36 11.89 10.70 -42.59
N GLY A 37 11.76 10.34 -41.31
CA GLY A 37 10.48 10.37 -40.62
C GLY A 37 9.54 9.17 -40.77
N ALA A 38 10.03 7.94 -40.78
CA ALA A 38 9.18 6.79 -40.46
C ALA A 38 9.05 6.66 -38.93
N TYR A 39 7.97 7.19 -38.36
CA TYR A 39 7.62 6.93 -36.96
C TYR A 39 6.94 5.57 -36.87
N TYR A 40 7.50 4.67 -36.07
CA TYR A 40 6.88 3.38 -35.76
C TYR A 40 6.25 3.47 -34.37
N LEU A 41 4.96 3.12 -34.30
CA LEU A 41 4.30 2.90 -33.01
C LEU A 41 4.84 1.58 -32.44
N GLU A 42 5.74 1.70 -31.47
CA GLU A 42 6.18 0.55 -30.68
C GLU A 42 5.01 0.08 -29.82
N GLN A 43 4.47 -1.10 -30.15
CA GLN A 43 3.44 -1.72 -29.35
C GLN A 43 4.07 -2.22 -28.04
N VAL A 44 4.08 -1.35 -27.03
CA VAL A 44 4.47 -1.73 -25.67
C VAL A 44 3.35 -2.57 -25.10
N THR A 45 3.48 -3.90 -25.22
CA THR A 45 2.70 -4.84 -24.41
C THR A 45 3.15 -4.67 -22.97
N ILE A 46 2.40 -3.90 -22.18
CA ILE A 46 2.49 -3.96 -20.73
C ILE A 46 2.11 -5.40 -20.38
N THR A 47 3.08 -6.21 -19.96
CA THR A 47 2.78 -7.49 -19.34
C THR A 47 1.99 -7.18 -18.08
N GLU A 48 0.66 -7.21 -18.17
CA GLU A 48 -0.22 -7.35 -17.03
C GLU A 48 0.21 -8.65 -16.34
N ALA A 49 1.00 -8.50 -15.28
CA ALA A 49 1.43 -9.63 -14.47
C ALA A 49 0.21 -10.16 -13.72
N SER A 50 -0.52 -11.05 -14.41
CA SER A 50 -1.73 -11.77 -14.00
C SER A 50 -2.62 -10.97 -13.05
N GLU A 51 -3.65 -10.36 -13.62
CA GLU A 51 -4.89 -10.19 -12.87
C GLU A 51 -5.30 -11.56 -12.29
N ASP A 52 -5.63 -11.51 -11.01
CA ASP A 52 -6.47 -12.45 -10.29
C ASP A 52 -5.83 -13.59 -9.46
N ASP A 53 -6.25 -13.57 -8.19
CA ASP A 53 -6.31 -14.64 -7.19
C ASP A 53 -6.71 -14.06 -5.81
N TYR A 54 -6.81 -12.73 -5.66
CA TYR A 54 -7.23 -12.10 -4.40
C TYR A 54 -8.28 -11.01 -4.63
N GLU A 55 -9.50 -11.36 -4.25
CA GLU A 55 -10.67 -10.50 -4.14
C GLU A 55 -10.37 -9.38 -3.12
N TYR A 56 -10.47 -8.12 -3.56
CA TYR A 56 -10.30 -6.97 -2.69
C TYR A 56 -11.50 -6.89 -1.75
N GLU A 57 -11.27 -7.14 -0.46
CA GLU A 57 -12.29 -6.88 0.57
C GLU A 57 -12.55 -5.37 0.61
N GLU A 58 -13.77 -4.98 0.24
CA GLU A 58 -14.27 -3.61 0.39
C GLU A 58 -14.10 -3.22 1.86
N ILE A 59 -13.23 -2.25 2.14
CA ILE A 59 -13.12 -1.69 3.49
C ILE A 59 -14.51 -1.09 3.77
N PRO A 60 -15.21 -1.50 4.84
CA PRO A 60 -16.45 -0.84 5.22
C PRO A 60 -16.16 0.66 5.30
N ASP A 61 -17.03 1.47 4.70
CA ASP A 61 -17.07 2.91 4.97
C ASP A 61 -17.35 3.07 6.47
N ASP A 62 -16.29 2.99 7.28
CA ASP A 62 -16.28 3.55 8.61
C ASP A 62 -16.40 5.04 8.36
N ASN A 63 -17.65 5.48 8.40
CA ASN A 63 -18.14 6.84 8.32
C ASN A 63 -17.57 7.65 9.49
N PHE A 64 -16.25 7.78 9.54
CA PHE A 64 -15.59 8.92 10.12
C PHE A 64 -15.93 10.05 9.18
N SER A 65 -17.08 10.66 9.43
CA SER A 65 -17.41 11.96 8.88
C SER A 65 -16.28 12.90 9.28
N ILE A 66 -15.29 13.02 8.40
CA ILE A 66 -14.44 14.20 8.32
C ILE A 66 -15.45 15.34 8.25
N PRO A 67 -15.42 16.33 9.16
CA PRO A 67 -16.40 17.40 9.14
C PRO A 67 -16.44 17.96 7.73
N GLU A 68 -17.56 17.75 7.03
CA GLU A 68 -17.82 18.33 5.71
C GLU A 68 -17.69 19.83 5.88
N GLY A 69 -16.50 20.35 5.61
CA GLY A 69 -16.30 21.76 5.41
C GLY A 69 -16.97 22.09 4.09
N GLU A 70 -18.27 22.44 4.13
CA GLU A 70 -19.05 23.23 3.17
C GLU A 70 -18.63 23.18 1.67
N GLU A 71 -18.20 22.03 1.16
CA GLU A 71 -18.05 21.78 -0.28
C GLU A 71 -19.34 21.15 -0.78
N ASP A 72 -20.38 21.99 -0.81
CA ASP A 72 -21.70 21.69 -1.30
C ASP A 72 -21.62 21.14 -2.75
N LEU A 73 -22.05 19.89 -2.96
CA LEU A 73 -22.14 19.25 -4.28
C LEU A 73 -22.90 20.14 -5.28
N ALA A 74 -23.88 20.92 -4.81
CA ALA A 74 -24.60 21.88 -5.64
C ALA A 74 -23.68 22.97 -6.19
N LYS A 75 -22.66 23.40 -5.42
CA LYS A 75 -21.67 24.39 -5.84
C LYS A 75 -20.70 23.82 -6.88
N ALA A 76 -20.30 22.56 -6.75
CA ALA A 76 -19.49 21.86 -7.75
C ALA A 76 -20.25 21.70 -9.08
N ILE A 77 -21.52 21.28 -9.02
CA ILE A 77 -22.39 21.18 -10.20
C ILE A 77 -22.58 22.56 -10.84
N HIS A 78 -22.83 23.60 -10.04
CA HIS A 78 -22.96 24.97 -10.53
C HIS A 78 -21.69 25.46 -11.22
N MET A 79 -20.50 25.21 -10.64
CA MET A 79 -19.22 25.58 -11.24
C MET A 79 -18.96 24.86 -12.57
N VAL A 80 -19.29 23.56 -12.66
CA VAL A 80 -19.15 22.78 -13.90
C VAL A 80 -20.11 23.31 -14.96
N GLN A 81 -21.35 23.64 -14.58
CA GLN A 81 -22.33 24.18 -15.50
C GLN A 81 -21.98 25.61 -15.96
N GLU A 82 -21.47 26.44 -15.06
CA GLU A 82 -20.97 27.79 -15.36
C GLU A 82 -19.75 27.73 -16.28
N GLN A 83 -18.81 26.82 -16.05
CA GLN A 83 -17.70 26.55 -16.98
C GLN A 83 -18.20 26.08 -18.35
N ALA A 84 -19.20 25.19 -18.42
CA ALA A 84 -19.76 24.73 -19.68
C ALA A 84 -20.46 25.86 -20.45
N ILE A 85 -21.13 26.77 -19.73
CA ILE A 85 -21.74 27.97 -20.30
C ILE A 85 -20.64 28.93 -20.78
N ASP A 86 -19.58 29.15 -20.01
CA ASP A 86 -18.46 30.00 -20.38
C ASP A 86 -17.70 29.46 -21.60
N THR A 87 -17.47 28.15 -21.69
CA THR A 87 -16.86 27.53 -22.88
C THR A 87 -17.77 27.70 -24.09
N HIS A 88 -19.07 27.51 -23.94
CA HIS A 88 -20.04 27.71 -25.01
C HIS A 88 -20.15 29.19 -25.44
N ILE A 89 -20.09 30.14 -24.51
CA ILE A 89 -20.05 31.58 -24.80
C ILE A 89 -18.73 31.95 -25.49
N LEU A 90 -17.61 31.37 -25.09
CA LEU A 90 -16.31 31.60 -25.71
C LEU A 90 -16.26 31.04 -27.14
N GLU A 91 -16.86 29.87 -27.37
CA GLU A 91 -17.04 29.26 -28.68
C GLU A 91 -17.99 30.07 -29.58
N GLN A 92 -19.10 30.60 -29.04
CA GLN A 92 -20.01 31.45 -29.81
C GLN A 92 -19.43 32.84 -30.10
N LYS A 93 -18.63 33.39 -29.18
CA LYS A 93 -18.00 34.72 -29.33
C LYS A 93 -16.73 34.70 -30.19
N THR A 94 -16.21 33.52 -30.51
CA THR A 94 -15.10 33.35 -31.47
C THR A 94 -15.55 33.21 -32.92
N VAL A 95 -16.85 33.10 -33.20
CA VAL A 95 -17.38 33.20 -34.57
C VAL A 95 -17.53 34.67 -34.96
N LEU A 96 -16.38 35.35 -35.14
CA LEU A 96 -16.36 36.57 -35.93
C LEU A 96 -16.80 36.20 -37.36
N PRO A 97 -17.76 36.92 -37.97
CA PRO A 97 -18.03 36.74 -39.39
C PRO A 97 -16.72 36.99 -40.11
N SER A 98 -16.23 35.99 -40.86
CA SER A 98 -14.99 36.12 -41.63
C SER A 98 -15.16 37.33 -42.54
N LYS A 99 -14.47 38.42 -42.19
CA LYS A 99 -14.43 39.62 -43.02
C LYS A 99 -13.99 39.14 -44.41
N PRO A 100 -14.69 39.48 -45.50
CA PRO A 100 -14.21 39.12 -46.82
C PRO A 100 -12.78 39.62 -46.91
N VAL A 101 -11.84 38.72 -47.24
CA VAL A 101 -10.43 39.03 -47.40
C VAL A 101 -10.36 40.02 -48.56
N VAL A 102 -10.44 41.30 -48.23
CA VAL A 102 -10.20 42.37 -49.18
C VAL A 102 -8.72 42.21 -49.55
N PRO A 103 -8.42 41.94 -50.81
CA PRO A 103 -7.05 41.67 -51.21
C PRO A 103 -6.17 42.84 -50.83
N GLU A 104 -5.08 42.56 -50.11
CA GLU A 104 -4.14 43.60 -49.69
C GLU A 104 -3.71 44.40 -50.92
N VAL A 105 -3.81 45.72 -50.83
CA VAL A 105 -3.29 46.64 -51.84
C VAL A 105 -1.77 46.43 -51.85
N ILE A 106 -1.15 46.40 -53.02
CA ILE A 106 0.29 46.08 -53.20
C ILE A 106 1.19 46.90 -52.26
N GLU A 107 0.80 48.14 -51.95
CA GLU A 107 1.47 49.01 -50.99
C GLU A 107 1.56 48.40 -49.58
N ASP A 108 0.45 47.86 -49.07
CA ASP A 108 0.40 47.23 -47.74
C ASP A 108 1.28 45.98 -47.70
N PHE A 109 1.29 45.18 -48.78
CA PHE A 109 2.16 44.01 -48.89
C PHE A 109 3.65 44.39 -48.85
N LEU A 110 4.07 45.40 -49.62
CA LEU A 110 5.45 45.85 -49.63
C LEU A 110 5.86 46.42 -48.28
N CYS A 111 4.99 47.21 -47.64
CA CYS A 111 5.25 47.73 -46.30
C CYS A 111 5.38 46.60 -45.27
N ASN A 112 4.42 45.66 -45.24
CA ASN A 112 4.43 44.51 -44.34
C ASN A 112 5.65 43.61 -44.56
N PHE A 113 6.04 43.40 -45.82
CA PHE A 113 7.24 42.63 -46.18
C PHE A 113 8.53 43.31 -45.68
N LEU A 114 8.71 44.59 -45.97
CA LEU A 114 9.90 45.35 -45.54
C LEU A 114 9.98 45.43 -44.00
N ILE A 115 8.84 45.55 -43.32
CA ILE A 115 8.76 45.50 -41.85
C ILE A 115 9.13 44.10 -41.33
N LYS A 116 8.55 43.03 -41.88
CA LYS A 116 8.82 41.63 -41.46
C LYS A 116 10.29 41.26 -41.65
N MET A 117 10.93 41.75 -42.70
CA MET A 117 12.34 41.52 -43.00
C MET A 117 13.30 42.50 -42.29
N GLY A 118 12.77 43.48 -41.52
CA GLY A 118 13.58 44.44 -40.76
C GLY A 118 14.28 45.50 -41.62
N MET A 119 13.85 45.73 -42.86
CA MET A 119 14.47 46.65 -43.82
C MET A 119 13.92 48.08 -43.68
N THR A 120 14.12 48.69 -42.51
CA THR A 120 13.51 49.98 -42.14
C THR A 120 13.96 51.16 -42.99
N ARG A 121 15.23 51.21 -43.42
CA ARG A 121 15.73 52.27 -44.31
C ARG A 121 15.10 52.20 -45.71
N THR A 122 14.95 51.00 -46.24
CA THR A 122 14.32 50.76 -47.55
C THR A 122 12.83 51.09 -47.51
N LEU A 123 12.17 50.79 -46.39
CA LEU A 123 10.79 51.20 -46.15
C LEU A 123 10.63 52.72 -46.17
N ASP A 124 11.51 53.44 -45.48
CA ASP A 124 11.46 54.91 -45.37
C ASP A 124 11.64 55.59 -46.73
N CYS A 125 12.60 55.10 -47.53
CA CYS A 125 12.81 55.56 -48.91
C CYS A 125 11.61 55.25 -49.79
N PHE A 126 11.09 54.02 -49.74
CA PHE A 126 9.94 53.59 -50.51
C PHE A 126 8.69 54.44 -50.19
N GLN A 127 8.38 54.65 -48.92
CA GLN A 127 7.24 55.48 -48.49
C GLN A 127 7.39 56.91 -48.98
N SER A 128 8.58 57.50 -48.84
CA SER A 128 8.85 58.88 -49.29
C SER A 128 8.64 59.05 -50.79
N GLU A 129 9.20 58.14 -51.60
CA GLU A 129 9.05 58.15 -53.06
C GLU A 129 7.60 57.88 -53.49
N TRP A 130 6.91 56.96 -52.81
CA TRP A 130 5.53 56.59 -53.10
C TRP A 130 4.56 57.76 -52.85
N TYR A 131 4.68 58.45 -51.71
CA TYR A 131 3.87 59.62 -51.40
C TYR A 131 4.18 60.81 -52.35
N GLU A 132 5.44 60.99 -52.75
CA GLU A 132 5.83 62.00 -53.74
C GLU A 132 5.20 61.71 -55.11
N LEU A 133 5.15 60.43 -55.51
CA LEU A 133 4.56 59.99 -56.77
C LEU A 133 3.03 60.17 -56.79
N ILE A 134 2.36 59.93 -55.66
CA ILE A 134 0.93 60.20 -55.47
C ILE A 134 0.65 61.70 -55.56
N GLN A 135 1.47 62.54 -54.93
CA GLN A 135 1.30 64.01 -54.96
C GLN A 135 1.46 64.61 -56.37
N LYS A 136 2.31 64.01 -57.22
CA LYS A 136 2.51 64.44 -58.61
C LYS A 136 1.39 63.99 -59.57
N GLY A 137 0.40 63.23 -59.09
CA GLY A 137 -0.81 62.88 -59.86
C GLY A 137 -0.58 61.89 -61.01
N ILE A 138 0.47 61.07 -60.97
CA ILE A 138 0.85 60.14 -62.05
C ILE A 138 0.02 58.82 -62.01
N THR A 139 -1.03 58.74 -61.21
CA THR A 139 -1.61 57.47 -60.74
C THR A 139 -2.76 56.93 -61.59
N GLU A 140 -2.44 56.24 -62.69
CA GLU A 140 -3.25 55.14 -63.26
C GLU A 140 -2.95 53.78 -62.56
N LEU A 141 -2.52 53.81 -61.30
CA LEU A 141 -2.07 52.61 -60.58
C LEU A 141 -3.19 51.85 -59.85
N ARG A 142 -4.44 52.34 -59.94
CA ARG A 142 -5.61 51.72 -59.31
C ARG A 142 -5.96 50.33 -59.88
N GLU A 143 -5.37 49.96 -61.02
CA GLU A 143 -5.54 48.64 -61.67
C GLU A 143 -4.36 47.69 -61.45
N VAL A 144 -3.31 48.07 -60.71
CA VAL A 144 -2.23 47.13 -60.39
C VAL A 144 -2.75 46.18 -59.32
N GLY A 145 -3.20 45.02 -59.81
CA GLY A 145 -4.04 44.08 -59.11
C GLY A 145 -3.47 43.54 -57.81
N ASN A 146 -4.41 43.24 -56.93
CA ASN A 146 -4.34 42.36 -55.76
C ASN A 146 -3.07 41.49 -55.70
N VAL A 147 -2.39 41.56 -54.55
CA VAL A 147 -1.21 40.77 -54.21
C VAL A 147 -1.41 39.28 -54.56
N PRO A 148 -0.40 38.57 -55.10
CA PRO A 148 -0.53 37.17 -55.47
C PRO A 148 -0.96 36.29 -54.29
N ASP A 149 -2.09 35.59 -54.48
CA ASP A 149 -2.75 34.65 -53.56
C ASP A 149 -1.78 33.70 -52.82
N VAL A 150 -0.71 33.28 -53.49
CA VAL A 150 0.33 32.39 -52.96
C VAL A 150 1.04 32.96 -51.73
N TYR A 151 1.25 34.28 -51.64
CA TYR A 151 1.89 34.87 -50.45
C TYR A 151 0.96 34.83 -49.23
N THR A 152 -0.31 35.19 -49.43
CA THR A 152 -1.33 35.13 -48.38
C THR A 152 -1.50 33.69 -47.91
N GLN A 153 -1.53 32.74 -48.85
CA GLN A 153 -1.56 31.32 -48.56
C GLN A 153 -0.33 30.86 -47.75
N ASN A 154 0.88 31.26 -48.14
CA ASN A 154 2.10 30.94 -47.38
C ASN A 154 2.09 31.55 -45.97
N MET A 155 1.61 32.78 -45.81
CA MET A 155 1.48 33.40 -44.49
C MET A 155 0.47 32.66 -43.60
N LEU A 156 -0.65 32.20 -44.17
CA LEU A 156 -1.63 31.37 -43.47
C LEU A 156 -1.01 30.02 -43.06
N LEU A 157 -0.29 29.36 -43.97
CA LEU A 157 0.41 28.11 -43.72
C LEU A 157 1.54 28.25 -42.67
N GLU A 158 2.25 29.38 -42.66
CA GLU A 158 3.25 29.71 -41.62
C GLU A 158 2.60 29.84 -40.24
N ASN A 159 1.47 30.54 -40.16
CA ASN A 159 0.71 30.70 -38.93
C ASN A 159 0.11 29.38 -38.44
N GLU A 160 -0.44 28.57 -39.34
CA GLU A 160 -0.95 27.23 -39.04
C GLU A 160 0.19 26.32 -38.55
N ASN A 161 1.33 26.29 -39.22
CA ASN A 161 2.51 25.55 -38.74
C ASN A 161 2.96 26.02 -37.35
N LYS A 162 2.93 27.32 -37.09
CA LYS A 162 3.29 27.87 -35.77
C LYS A 162 2.29 27.42 -34.70
N ASN A 163 1.00 27.37 -35.02
CA ASN A 163 -0.03 26.89 -34.10
C ASN A 163 0.09 25.38 -33.87
N LEU A 164 0.20 24.57 -34.94
CA LEU A 164 0.42 23.13 -34.85
C LEU A 164 1.66 22.78 -34.03
N ARG A 165 2.76 23.53 -34.17
CA ARG A 165 3.97 23.35 -33.34
C ARG A 165 3.72 23.63 -31.86
N LYS A 166 2.89 24.63 -31.52
CA LYS A 166 2.50 24.90 -30.12
C LYS A 166 1.64 23.78 -29.59
N ASP A 167 0.64 23.35 -30.36
CA ASP A 167 -0.28 22.28 -29.96
C ASP A 167 0.48 20.98 -29.75
N LEU A 168 1.40 20.62 -30.65
CA LEU A 168 2.28 19.46 -30.49
C LEU A 168 3.08 19.55 -29.19
N LYS A 169 3.64 20.72 -28.86
CA LYS A 169 4.35 20.93 -27.59
C LYS A 169 3.41 20.75 -26.38
N HIS A 170 2.19 21.26 -26.46
CA HIS A 170 1.19 21.11 -25.40
C HIS A 170 0.76 19.64 -25.22
N TYR A 171 0.48 18.92 -26.31
CA TYR A 171 0.15 17.49 -26.25
C TYR A 171 1.30 16.66 -25.71
N LYS A 172 2.54 16.98 -26.09
CA LYS A 172 3.72 16.31 -25.55
C LYS A 172 3.83 16.51 -24.04
N GLN A 173 3.67 17.74 -23.56
CA GLN A 173 3.67 18.05 -22.12
C GLN A 173 2.52 17.35 -21.38
N ALA A 174 1.32 17.31 -21.97
CA ALA A 174 0.18 16.61 -21.39
C ALA A 174 0.41 15.09 -21.31
N ALA A 175 0.98 14.49 -22.35
CA ALA A 175 1.36 13.08 -22.37
C ALA A 175 2.47 12.77 -21.36
N ASP A 176 3.47 13.65 -21.22
CA ASP A 176 4.53 13.54 -20.22
C ASP A 176 3.95 13.55 -18.79
N LYS A 177 3.07 14.51 -18.50
CA LYS A 177 2.38 14.61 -17.21
C LYS A 177 1.51 13.39 -16.92
N ALA A 178 0.72 12.93 -17.89
CA ALA A 178 -0.12 11.74 -17.74
C ALA A 178 0.71 10.49 -17.44
N ARG A 179 1.88 10.35 -18.07
CA ARG A 179 2.81 9.24 -17.78
C ARG A 179 3.36 9.31 -16.37
N GLU A 180 3.74 10.50 -15.90
CA GLU A 180 4.23 10.69 -14.52
C GLU A 180 3.16 10.34 -13.49
N ASP A 181 1.91 10.77 -13.71
CA ASP A 181 0.80 10.50 -12.80
C ASP A 181 0.41 9.00 -12.81
N LEU A 182 0.48 8.34 -13.98
CA LEU A 182 0.33 6.89 -14.08
C LEU A 182 1.44 6.16 -13.28
N LEU A 183 2.69 6.59 -13.36
CA LEU A 183 3.77 5.99 -12.57
C LEU A 183 3.58 6.19 -11.06
N LYS A 184 3.04 7.33 -10.62
CA LYS A 184 2.73 7.57 -9.20
C LYS A 184 1.63 6.63 -8.71
N THR A 185 0.53 6.53 -9.47
CA THR A 185 -0.60 5.66 -9.11
C THR A 185 -0.21 4.18 -9.11
N GLN A 186 0.64 3.74 -10.05
CA GLN A 186 1.20 2.39 -10.04
C GLN A 186 2.04 2.11 -8.80
N LYS A 187 2.91 3.04 -8.39
CA LYS A 187 3.71 2.90 -7.17
C LYS A 187 2.85 2.80 -5.92
N GLU A 188 1.81 3.62 -5.82
CA GLU A 188 0.88 3.59 -4.68
C GLU A 188 0.09 2.27 -4.65
N ARG A 189 -0.44 1.83 -5.80
CA ARG A 189 -1.08 0.52 -5.94
C ARG A 189 -0.15 -0.61 -5.50
N ASP A 190 1.12 -0.58 -5.93
CA ASP A 190 2.11 -1.60 -5.58
C ASP A 190 2.49 -1.55 -4.10
N PHE A 191 2.54 -0.36 -3.50
CA PHE A 191 2.73 -0.17 -2.07
C PHE A 191 1.58 -0.78 -1.27
N HIS A 192 0.33 -0.48 -1.62
CA HIS A 192 -0.85 -1.07 -0.99
C HIS A 192 -0.87 -2.59 -1.15
N ARG A 193 -0.57 -3.09 -2.35
CA ARG A 193 -0.52 -4.54 -2.62
C ARG A 193 0.55 -5.23 -1.77
N MET A 194 1.75 -4.65 -1.66
CA MET A 194 2.81 -5.19 -0.81
C MET A 194 2.44 -5.12 0.67
N HIS A 195 1.89 -4.00 1.13
CA HIS A 195 1.51 -3.78 2.51
C HIS A 195 0.41 -4.75 2.94
N HIS A 196 -0.64 -4.90 2.13
CA HIS A 196 -1.70 -5.87 2.37
C HIS A 196 -1.15 -7.30 2.49
N LYS A 197 -0.28 -7.73 1.55
CA LYS A 197 0.38 -9.05 1.63
C LYS A 197 1.13 -9.24 2.95
N ARG A 198 1.85 -8.22 3.42
CA ARG A 198 2.56 -8.26 4.72
C ARG A 198 1.57 -8.40 5.88
N VAL A 199 0.53 -7.57 5.91
CA VAL A 199 -0.49 -7.59 6.97
C VAL A 199 -1.19 -8.95 7.03
N VAL A 200 -1.51 -9.55 5.88
CA VAL A 200 -2.10 -10.89 5.82
C VAL A 200 -1.15 -11.96 6.39
N GLN A 201 0.14 -11.89 6.08
CA GLN A 201 1.14 -12.80 6.66
C GLN A 201 1.23 -12.66 8.18
N GLU A 202 1.25 -11.43 8.69
CA GLU A 202 1.26 -11.14 10.13
C GLU A 202 -0.02 -11.61 10.82
N LYS A 203 -1.20 -11.33 10.22
CA LYS A 203 -2.50 -11.84 10.66
C LYS A 203 -2.50 -13.37 10.77
N ASN A 204 -2.02 -14.06 9.74
CA ASN A 204 -1.98 -15.52 9.73
C ASN A 204 -1.04 -16.09 10.80
N LYS A 205 0.10 -15.43 11.05
CA LYS A 205 1.00 -15.78 12.15
C LYS A 205 0.31 -15.66 13.50
N LEU A 206 -0.34 -14.53 13.77
CA LEU A 206 -1.08 -14.29 15.01
C LEU A 206 -2.23 -15.29 15.21
N ILE A 207 -2.94 -15.63 14.13
CA ILE A 207 -3.99 -16.67 14.16
C ILE A 207 -3.41 -18.02 14.60
N ASN A 208 -2.24 -18.40 14.07
CA ASN A 208 -1.60 -19.65 14.43
C ASN A 208 -1.12 -19.66 15.89
N ASP A 209 -0.52 -18.56 16.35
CA ASP A 209 -0.11 -18.41 17.75
C ASP A 209 -1.32 -18.50 18.69
N LEU A 210 -2.45 -17.86 18.34
CA LEU A 210 -3.69 -17.94 19.10
C LEU A 210 -4.27 -19.36 19.13
N LYS A 211 -4.23 -20.08 18.01
CA LYS A 211 -4.65 -21.49 17.95
C LYS A 211 -3.79 -22.37 18.87
N GLY A 212 -2.47 -22.19 18.83
CA GLY A 212 -1.54 -22.90 19.72
C GLY A 212 -1.82 -22.58 21.20
N LEU A 213 -2.04 -21.31 21.52
CA LEU A 213 -2.37 -20.87 22.88
C LEU A 213 -3.69 -21.48 23.37
N LYS A 214 -4.74 -21.47 22.54
CA LYS A 214 -6.02 -22.11 22.86
C LYS A 214 -5.86 -23.61 23.14
N LEU A 215 -5.06 -24.30 22.33
CA LEU A 215 -4.77 -25.72 22.52
C LEU A 215 -4.04 -25.97 23.85
N HIS A 216 -3.07 -25.13 24.19
CA HIS A 216 -2.36 -25.20 25.47
C HIS A 216 -3.30 -24.97 26.66
N TYR A 217 -4.19 -23.98 26.61
CA TYR A 217 -5.18 -23.79 27.68
C TYR A 217 -6.20 -24.93 27.78
N ALA A 218 -6.63 -25.49 26.65
CA ALA A 218 -7.49 -26.66 26.65
C ALA A 218 -6.85 -27.86 27.34
N SER A 219 -5.51 -27.97 27.34
CA SER A 219 -4.77 -29.03 28.06
C SER A 219 -4.69 -28.83 29.58
N TYR A 220 -4.86 -27.61 30.09
CA TYR A 220 -4.91 -27.37 31.53
C TYR A 220 -6.20 -27.87 32.16
N GLU A 221 -7.33 -27.81 31.44
CA GLU A 221 -8.63 -28.28 31.90
C GLU A 221 -8.59 -29.71 32.48
N PRO A 222 -8.12 -30.75 31.75
CA PRO A 222 -8.00 -32.10 32.32
C PRO A 222 -6.98 -32.17 33.47
N THR A 223 -5.89 -31.41 33.41
CA THR A 223 -4.89 -31.38 34.48
C THR A 223 -5.48 -30.85 35.79
N ILE A 224 -6.27 -29.79 35.73
CA ILE A 224 -6.97 -29.20 36.88
C ILE A 224 -8.02 -30.19 37.40
N ARG A 225 -8.78 -30.86 36.53
CA ARG A 225 -9.75 -31.89 36.94
C ARG A 225 -9.10 -33.02 37.73
N VAL A 226 -8.01 -33.59 37.21
CA VAL A 226 -7.25 -34.64 37.91
C VAL A 226 -6.72 -34.15 39.26
N LEU A 227 -6.24 -32.90 39.33
CA LEU A 227 -5.77 -32.34 40.59
C LEU A 227 -6.90 -32.19 41.62
N HIS A 228 -8.07 -31.74 41.18
CA HIS A 228 -9.25 -31.59 42.02
C HIS A 228 -9.75 -32.95 42.55
N GLU A 229 -9.78 -33.97 41.70
CA GLU A 229 -10.11 -35.35 42.07
C GLU A 229 -9.12 -35.93 43.10
N LYS A 230 -7.81 -35.72 42.89
CA LYS A 230 -6.77 -36.13 43.83
C LYS A 230 -6.92 -35.43 45.17
N HIS A 231 -7.17 -34.12 45.18
CA HIS A 231 -7.40 -33.36 46.41
C HIS A 231 -8.62 -33.88 47.17
N HIS A 232 -9.73 -34.11 46.47
CA HIS A 232 -10.94 -34.66 47.07
C HIS A 232 -10.73 -36.06 47.66
N THR A 233 -9.97 -36.92 46.97
CA THR A 233 -9.61 -38.26 47.45
C THR A 233 -8.72 -38.20 48.68
N LEU A 234 -7.70 -37.33 48.67
CA LEU A 234 -6.79 -37.12 49.79
C LEU A 234 -7.53 -36.58 51.02
N LEU A 235 -8.49 -35.68 50.84
CA LEU A 235 -9.35 -35.21 51.92
C LEU A 235 -10.16 -36.34 52.56
N LYS A 236 -10.77 -37.22 51.75
CA LYS A 236 -11.49 -38.41 52.24
C LYS A 236 -10.57 -39.34 53.02
N GLN A 237 -9.39 -39.66 52.48
CA GLN A 237 -8.41 -40.51 53.14
C GLN A 237 -7.92 -39.90 54.45
N LYS A 238 -7.59 -38.60 54.46
CA LYS A 238 -7.20 -37.86 55.67
C LYS A 238 -8.26 -37.97 56.77
N MET A 239 -9.54 -37.84 56.40
CA MET A 239 -10.66 -37.98 57.33
C MET A 239 -10.74 -39.41 57.91
N LEU A 240 -10.65 -40.45 57.07
CA LEU A 240 -10.64 -41.85 57.51
C LEU A 240 -9.47 -42.18 58.44
N THR A 241 -8.25 -41.81 58.05
CA THR A 241 -7.06 -42.00 58.88
C THR A 241 -7.15 -41.21 60.18
N SER A 242 -7.83 -40.05 60.20
CA SER A 242 -8.05 -39.31 61.43
C SER A 242 -8.97 -40.07 62.40
N LEU A 243 -10.06 -40.64 61.90
CA LEU A 243 -10.97 -41.45 62.71
C LEU A 243 -10.29 -42.72 63.24
N GLU A 244 -9.43 -43.36 62.44
CA GLU A 244 -8.63 -44.51 62.88
C GLU A 244 -7.64 -44.13 63.98
N ARG A 245 -6.96 -42.98 63.84
CA ARG A 245 -6.07 -42.44 64.88
C ARG A 245 -6.84 -42.13 66.16
N ASP A 246 -8.00 -41.49 66.08
CA ASP A 246 -8.81 -41.14 67.25
C ASP A 246 -9.29 -42.42 67.97
N ARG A 247 -9.65 -43.47 67.22
CA ARG A 247 -9.97 -44.79 67.77
C ARG A 247 -8.76 -45.40 68.48
N ALA A 248 -7.57 -45.36 67.89
CA ALA A 248 -6.34 -45.88 68.49
C ALA A 248 -5.94 -45.10 69.75
N VAL A 249 -6.00 -43.76 69.72
CA VAL A 249 -5.76 -42.91 70.89
C VAL A 249 -6.75 -43.23 72.00
N LYS A 250 -8.04 -43.38 71.69
CA LYS A 250 -9.06 -43.77 72.67
C LYS A 250 -8.76 -45.13 73.32
N GLN A 251 -8.31 -46.11 72.53
CA GLN A 251 -7.88 -47.42 73.03
C GLN A 251 -6.67 -47.28 73.96
N ILE A 252 -5.63 -46.54 73.55
CA ILE A 252 -4.42 -46.29 74.35
C ILE A 252 -4.77 -45.56 75.64
N SER A 253 -5.60 -44.53 75.62
CA SER A 253 -6.04 -43.81 76.82
C SER A 253 -6.84 -44.70 77.76
N GLY A 254 -7.71 -45.57 77.24
CA GLY A 254 -8.44 -46.56 78.04
C GLY A 254 -7.52 -47.58 78.71
N LEU A 255 -6.52 -48.08 77.96
CA LEU A 255 -5.47 -48.95 78.51
C LEU A 255 -4.65 -48.19 79.56
N GLN A 256 -4.18 -46.98 79.28
CA GLN A 256 -3.40 -46.16 80.21
C GLN A 256 -4.16 -45.85 81.50
N ALA A 257 -5.46 -45.57 81.44
CA ALA A 257 -6.30 -45.41 82.63
C ALA A 257 -6.38 -46.71 83.44
N SER A 258 -6.50 -47.86 82.77
CA SER A 258 -6.48 -49.18 83.43
C SER A 258 -5.12 -49.45 84.09
N TRP A 259 -4.01 -49.16 83.40
CA TRP A 259 -2.65 -49.24 83.96
C TRP A 259 -2.47 -48.33 85.16
N ARG A 260 -2.89 -47.06 85.09
CA ARG A 260 -2.80 -46.12 86.22
C ARG A 260 -3.60 -46.59 87.43
N LEU A 261 -4.80 -47.14 87.24
CA LEU A 261 -5.58 -47.72 88.35
C LEU A 261 -4.84 -48.87 89.03
N MET A 262 -4.14 -49.72 88.26
CA MET A 262 -3.31 -50.79 88.80
C MET A 262 -2.02 -50.26 89.47
N ASP A 263 -1.39 -49.23 88.91
CA ASP A 263 -0.20 -48.57 89.47
C ASP A 263 -0.50 -47.79 90.76
N THR A 264 -1.73 -47.27 90.93
CA THR A 264 -2.13 -46.57 92.17
C THR A 264 -2.18 -47.51 93.40
N GLY A 265 -2.00 -48.82 93.20
CA GLY A 265 -1.84 -49.81 94.26
C GLY A 265 -0.38 -50.22 94.55
N HIS A 266 0.63 -49.63 93.90
CA HIS A 266 2.04 -49.94 94.13
C HIS A 266 2.87 -48.66 94.28
N ASP A 267 3.00 -48.19 95.53
CA ASP A 267 4.05 -47.24 95.91
C ASP A 267 5.35 -48.04 96.11
N ILE A 268 6.15 -48.15 95.04
CA ILE A 268 7.55 -48.60 95.13
C ILE A 268 8.43 -47.56 94.44
N TYR A 269 9.18 -46.87 95.28
CA TYR A 269 10.31 -46.00 94.98
C TYR A 269 11.47 -46.75 94.28
N VAL A 270 12.39 -45.97 93.68
CA VAL A 270 13.78 -46.27 93.23
C VAL A 270 13.96 -46.62 91.73
N PRO A 271 14.99 -46.11 91.01
CA PRO A 271 15.49 -44.73 90.90
C PRO A 271 15.69 -44.29 89.43
N GLU A 272 15.92 -42.99 89.28
CA GLU A 272 16.21 -42.27 88.04
C GLU A 272 17.53 -42.73 87.37
N ILE A 273 17.45 -43.29 86.17
CA ILE A 273 18.59 -43.44 85.27
C ILE A 273 18.53 -42.29 84.25
N ARG A 274 19.41 -41.30 84.44
CA ARG A 274 19.71 -40.27 83.43
C ARG A 274 20.21 -40.94 82.15
N VAL A 275 19.35 -41.01 81.15
CA VAL A 275 19.76 -41.21 79.76
C VAL A 275 19.80 -39.83 79.12
N VAL A 276 21.01 -39.37 78.82
CA VAL A 276 21.29 -38.16 78.03
C VAL A 276 20.76 -38.39 76.61
N PRO A 277 19.85 -37.56 76.07
CA PRO A 277 19.59 -37.56 74.65
C PRO A 277 20.72 -36.79 73.96
N SER A 278 21.55 -37.52 73.21
CA SER A 278 22.41 -36.94 72.18
C SER A 278 21.53 -36.25 71.14
N PHE A 279 21.55 -34.92 71.14
CA PHE A 279 21.06 -34.11 70.03
C PHE A 279 22.03 -34.28 68.84
N GLU A 280 21.82 -35.30 68.01
CA GLU A 280 22.27 -35.20 66.62
C GLU A 280 21.24 -34.34 65.87
N LYS A 281 21.71 -33.21 65.34
CA LYS A 281 20.97 -32.42 64.35
C LYS A 281 20.75 -33.30 63.12
N GLU A 282 19.61 -33.96 63.07
CA GLU A 282 19.08 -34.53 61.85
C GLU A 282 18.77 -33.37 60.90
N ASN A 283 19.54 -33.28 59.82
CA ASN A 283 19.21 -32.41 58.69
C ASN A 283 17.89 -32.92 58.12
N ALA A 284 16.79 -32.22 58.42
CA ALA A 284 15.52 -32.47 57.75
C ALA A 284 15.74 -32.38 56.24
N PRO A 285 15.20 -33.32 55.43
CA PRO A 285 15.27 -33.21 53.98
C PRO A 285 14.53 -31.95 53.56
N GLU A 286 15.28 -30.94 53.08
CA GLU A 286 14.70 -29.70 52.56
C GLU A 286 13.64 -30.07 51.50
N GLY A 287 12.40 -29.66 51.75
CA GLY A 287 11.31 -29.90 50.83
C GLY A 287 11.60 -29.23 49.47
N PRO A 288 11.05 -29.74 48.36
CA PRO A 288 11.35 -29.25 47.01
C PRO A 288 11.14 -27.74 46.84
N THR A 289 10.18 -27.15 47.57
CA THR A 289 9.92 -25.71 47.58
C THR A 289 11.01 -24.90 48.31
N GLN A 290 11.61 -25.46 49.36
CA GLN A 290 12.64 -24.79 50.17
C GLN A 290 14.00 -24.82 49.47
N LYS A 291 14.30 -25.94 48.77
CA LYS A 291 15.47 -26.10 47.91
C LYS A 291 15.46 -25.10 46.74
N GLY A 292 14.33 -24.94 46.06
CA GLY A 292 14.20 -23.98 44.96
C GLY A 292 14.41 -22.52 45.39
N LEU A 293 13.97 -22.16 46.62
CA LEU A 293 14.17 -20.83 47.18
C LEU A 293 15.64 -20.56 47.54
N ARG A 294 16.37 -21.59 47.99
CA ARG A 294 17.82 -21.53 48.27
C ARG A 294 18.63 -21.36 46.98
N GLU A 295 18.33 -22.16 45.97
CA GLU A 295 18.98 -22.09 44.65
C GLU A 295 18.74 -20.75 43.95
N ALA A 296 17.50 -20.20 44.01
CA ALA A 296 17.19 -18.89 43.47
C ALA A 296 17.95 -17.74 44.17
N ARG A 297 18.16 -17.85 45.50
CA ARG A 297 18.98 -16.89 46.25
C ARG A 297 20.45 -16.95 45.87
N GLU A 298 21.00 -18.14 45.62
CA GLU A 298 22.39 -18.33 45.20
C GLU A 298 22.63 -17.84 43.77
N GLN A 299 21.71 -18.10 42.83
CA GLN A 299 21.80 -17.60 41.46
C GLN A 299 21.74 -16.07 41.39
N ASN A 300 20.89 -15.43 42.20
CA ASN A 300 20.85 -13.97 42.28
C ASN A 300 22.16 -13.39 42.83
N LYS A 301 22.75 -14.02 43.86
CA LYS A 301 24.05 -13.63 44.41
C LYS A 301 25.18 -13.71 43.37
N CYS A 302 25.14 -14.70 42.48
CA CYS A 302 26.14 -14.87 41.41
C CYS A 302 25.95 -13.85 40.27
N LYS A 303 24.70 -13.52 39.91
CA LYS A 303 24.38 -12.49 38.91
C LYS A 303 24.80 -11.08 39.37
N THR A 304 24.63 -10.76 40.65
CA THR A 304 25.08 -9.46 41.19
C THR A 304 26.61 -9.32 41.11
N LYS A 305 27.35 -10.38 41.45
CA LYS A 305 28.83 -10.39 41.34
C LYS A 305 29.35 -10.23 39.91
N MET A 306 28.64 -10.78 38.91
CA MET A 306 29.00 -10.60 37.50
C MET A 306 28.74 -9.17 37.02
N LYS A 307 27.64 -8.55 37.47
CA LYS A 307 27.26 -7.19 37.06
C LYS A 307 28.19 -6.11 37.63
N ASP A 308 28.73 -6.34 38.82
CA ASP A 308 29.71 -5.43 39.44
C ASP A 308 31.08 -5.51 38.75
N ASN A 309 31.48 -6.68 38.26
CA ASN A 309 32.73 -6.87 37.51
C ASN A 309 32.68 -6.28 36.08
N THR A 310 31.51 -6.19 35.44
CA THR A 310 31.38 -5.60 34.10
C THR A 310 31.36 -4.07 34.14
N LYS A 311 30.91 -3.45 35.24
CA LYS A 311 30.88 -1.98 35.38
C LYS A 311 32.25 -1.35 35.64
N SER A 312 33.24 -2.12 36.11
CA SER A 312 34.60 -1.63 36.33
C SER A 312 35.51 -1.73 35.09
N ALA A 313 35.00 -2.20 33.94
CA ALA A 313 35.79 -2.51 32.75
C ALA A 313 35.44 -1.68 31.50
N VAL A 314 34.92 -0.45 31.67
CA VAL A 314 34.77 0.50 30.55
C VAL A 314 35.93 1.50 30.61
N PRO A 315 36.86 1.52 29.64
CA PRO A 315 37.89 2.55 29.55
C PRO A 315 37.25 3.87 29.11
N ALA A 316 37.56 4.95 29.82
CA ALA A 316 37.20 6.31 29.44
C ALA A 316 37.96 6.71 28.16
N LEU A 317 37.20 7.02 27.11
CA LEU A 317 37.57 7.88 25.99
C LEU A 317 36.36 8.77 25.66
#